data_AF-A0A3E0Q145-F1
#
_entry.id   AF-A0A3E0Q145-F1
#
_cell.length_a   1.000
_cell.length_b   1.000
_cell.length_c   1.000
_cell.angle_alpha   90.00
_cell.angle_beta   90.00
_cell.angle_gamma   90.00
#
_symmetry.space_group_name_H-M   'P 1'
#
loop_
_entity.id
_entity.type
_entity.pdbx_description
1 polymer ?
#
loop_
_entity_poly.entity_id
_entity_poly.type
_entity_poly.pdbx_seq_one_letter_code
_entity_poly.pdbx_strand_id
1 'polypeptide(L)'
;MDAFVIVSMIIGAVFIAAGLVVTLVNADISDRAFWIVRVMVSLGAALLAAGILGEIEVSGDVLGLTVKAGGPIAVFVIIYLLNPPKTIEAFVNEAGPRG
;
A
#
# COMPACT_ATOMS: atom_id res chain seq x y z
N MET A 1 -7.93 -21.76 -11.17
CA MET A 1 -7.09 -20.57 -10.94
C MET A 1 -5.93 -20.66 -11.92
N ASP A 2 -5.67 -19.62 -12.70
CA ASP A 2 -4.55 -19.62 -13.63
C ASP A 2 -3.22 -19.42 -12.88
N ALA A 3 -2.11 -19.74 -13.54
CA ALA A 3 -0.79 -19.60 -12.94
C ALA A 3 -0.50 -18.15 -12.52
N PHE A 4 -1.05 -17.17 -13.24
CA PHE A 4 -0.92 -15.75 -12.95
C PHE A 4 -1.53 -15.37 -11.59
N VAL A 5 -2.77 -15.79 -11.31
CA VAL A 5 -3.45 -15.53 -10.03
C VAL A 5 -2.69 -16.20 -8.87
N ILE A 6 -2.23 -17.44 -9.05
CA ILE A 6 -1.46 -18.13 -8.01
C ILE A 6 -0.16 -17.39 -7.70
N VAL A 7 0.61 -17.02 -8.73
CA VAL A 7 1.89 -16.34 -8.57
C VAL A 7 1.71 -14.95 -7.95
N SER A 8 0.73 -14.17 -8.41
CA SER A 8 0.43 -12.85 -7.85
C SER A 8 0.02 -12.93 -6.37
N MET A 9 -0.78 -13.93 -5.99
CA MET A 9 -1.16 -14.11 -4.59
C MET A 9 0.04 -14.49 -3.70
N ILE A 10 0.93 -15.37 -4.17
CA ILE A 10 2.13 -15.78 -3.43
C ILE A 10 3.07 -14.58 -3.25
N ILE A 11 3.39 -13.87 -4.34
CA ILE A 11 4.29 -12.69 -4.27
C ILE A 11 3.67 -11.62 -3.37
N GLY A 12 2.36 -11.38 -3.50
CA GLY A 12 1.64 -10.42 -2.67
C GLY A 12 1.73 -10.75 -1.19
N ALA A 13 1.48 -12.01 -0.82
CA ALA A 13 1.62 -12.48 0.55
C ALA A 13 3.05 -12.34 1.08
N VAL A 14 4.07 -12.68 0.28
CA VAL A 14 5.48 -12.55 0.64
C VAL A 14 5.85 -11.10 0.91
N PHE A 15 5.42 -10.15 0.09
CA PHE A 15 5.73 -8.72 0.28
C PHE A 15 5.09 -8.14 1.53
N ILE A 16 3.84 -8.50 1.82
CA ILE A 16 3.16 -8.09 3.04
C ILE A 16 3.85 -8.69 4.26
N ALA A 17 4.13 -10.01 4.25
CA ALA A 17 4.81 -10.68 5.34
C ALA A 17 6.20 -10.10 5.61
N ALA A 18 6.99 -9.84 4.55
CA ALA A 18 8.30 -9.23 4.67
C ALA A 18 8.22 -7.82 5.28
N GLY A 19 7.29 -6.98 4.80
CA GLY A 19 7.07 -5.64 5.36
C GLY A 19 6.66 -5.68 6.84
N LEU A 20 5.81 -6.64 7.21
CA LEU A 20 5.39 -6.85 8.60
C LEU A 20 6.56 -7.31 9.48
N VAL A 21 7.36 -8.27 9.01
CA VAL A 21 8.55 -8.75 9.74
C VAL A 21 9.55 -7.60 9.94
N VAL A 22 9.82 -6.82 8.90
CA VAL A 22 10.75 -5.69 9.01
C VAL A 22 10.25 -4.68 10.05
N THR A 23 8.97 -4.31 10.01
CA THR A 23 8.37 -3.34 10.95
C THR A 23 8.25 -3.84 12.38
N LEU A 24 8.00 -5.13 12.60
CA LEU A 24 7.88 -5.71 13.94
C LEU A 24 9.23 -6.00 14.61
N VAL A 25 10.26 -6.34 13.84
CA VAL A 25 11.58 -6.69 14.37
C VAL A 25 12.44 -5.45 14.62
N ASN A 26 12.23 -4.37 13.86
CA ASN A 26 13.04 -3.16 13.96
C ASN A 26 12.22 -2.04 14.59
N ALA A 27 12.50 -1.75 15.86
CA ALA A 27 11.84 -0.66 16.60
C ALA A 27 12.25 0.73 16.10
N ASP A 28 13.44 0.86 15.50
CA ASP A 28 13.95 2.11 14.94
C ASP A 28 14.30 1.91 13.45
N ILE A 29 13.31 2.11 12.60
CA ILE A 29 13.45 2.03 11.14
C ILE A 29 13.77 3.42 10.59
N SER A 30 14.86 3.53 9.82
CA SER A 30 15.16 4.76 9.08
C SER A 30 13.99 5.17 8.17
N ASP A 31 13.77 6.48 8.02
CA ASP A 31 12.72 7.05 7.15
C ASP A 31 12.70 6.45 5.73
N ARG A 32 13.89 6.19 5.17
CA ARG A 32 14.02 5.58 3.84
C ARG A 32 13.54 4.14 3.83
N ALA A 33 13.91 3.34 4.83
CA ALA A 33 13.48 1.96 4.96
C ALA A 33 11.96 1.87 5.21
N PHE A 34 11.40 2.81 5.99
CA PHE A 34 9.96 2.91 6.20
C PHE A 34 9.20 3.18 4.90
N TRP A 35 9.71 4.10 4.06
CA TRP A 35 9.14 4.36 2.74
C TRP A 35 9.22 3.12 1.83
N ILE A 36 10.31 2.36 1.87
CA ILE A 36 10.44 1.11 1.11
C ILE A 36 9.39 0.09 1.58
N VAL A 37 9.22 -0.10 2.89
CA VAL A 37 8.23 -1.01 3.45
C VAL A 37 6.81 -0.59 3.04
N ARG A 38 6.51 0.70 3.09
CA ARG A 38 5.25 1.28 2.60
C ARG A 38 4.97 0.88 1.15
N VAL A 39 5.94 1.07 0.26
CA VAL A 39 5.80 0.69 -1.16
C VAL A 39 5.61 -0.82 -1.29
N MET A 40 6.42 -1.63 -0.60
CA MET A 40 6.36 -3.09 -0.65
C MET A 40 5.01 -3.64 -0.20
N VAL A 41 4.48 -3.19 0.94
CA VAL A 41 3.19 -3.65 1.47
C VAL A 41 2.04 -3.24 0.54
N SER A 42 2.09 -2.03 0.01
CA SER A 42 1.08 -1.53 -0.93
C SER A 42 1.08 -2.31 -2.24
N LEU A 43 2.28 -2.65 -2.74
CA LEU A 43 2.44 -3.49 -3.93
C LEU A 43 1.97 -4.92 -3.66
N GLY A 44 2.25 -5.45 -2.46
CA GLY A 44 1.78 -6.76 -2.06
C GLY A 44 0.25 -6.85 -1.99
N ALA A 45 -0.40 -5.83 -1.42
CA ALA A 45 -1.86 -5.72 -1.38
C ALA A 45 -2.47 -5.60 -2.77
N ALA A 46 -1.85 -4.83 -3.67
CA ALA A 46 -2.26 -4.72 -5.07
C ALA A 46 -2.20 -6.06 -5.80
N LEU A 47 -1.13 -6.84 -5.60
CA LEU A 47 -0.97 -8.16 -6.21
C LEU A 47 -2.00 -9.17 -5.67
N LEU A 48 -2.32 -9.13 -4.38
CA LEU A 48 -3.41 -9.93 -3.82
C LEU A 48 -4.76 -9.52 -4.43
N ALA A 49 -5.00 -8.22 -4.58
CA ALA A 49 -6.22 -7.71 -5.20
C ALA A 49 -6.30 -8.08 -6.68
N ALA A 50 -5.18 -8.16 -7.41
CA ALA A 50 -5.15 -8.66 -8.78
C ALA A 50 -5.66 -10.09 -8.89
N GLY A 51 -5.29 -10.95 -7.95
CA GLY A 51 -5.77 -12.33 -7.90
C GLY A 51 -7.27 -12.45 -7.59
N ILE A 52 -7.82 -11.52 -6.79
CA ILE A 52 -9.21 -11.58 -6.31
C ILE A 52 -10.18 -10.84 -7.23
N LEU A 53 -9.83 -9.62 -7.66
CA LEU A 53 -10.71 -8.72 -8.39
C LEU A 53 -10.69 -8.97 -9.91
N GLY A 54 -9.61 -9.54 -10.45
CA GLY A 54 -9.41 -9.64 -11.91
C GLY A 54 -9.18 -8.28 -12.58
N GLU A 55 -9.50 -8.16 -13.87
CA GLU A 55 -9.37 -6.91 -14.65
C GLU A 55 -10.51 -5.92 -14.38
N ILE A 56 -10.66 -5.47 -13.14
CA ILE A 56 -11.57 -4.33 -12.86
C ILE A 56 -10.96 -3.10 -13.51
N GLU A 57 -11.64 -2.51 -14.48
CA GLU A 57 -11.18 -1.30 -15.14
C GLU A 57 -11.97 -0.11 -14.63
N VAL A 58 -11.28 0.83 -13.98
CA VAL A 58 -11.87 2.10 -13.58
C VAL A 58 -11.32 3.17 -14.51
N SER A 59 -12.20 3.78 -15.30
CA SER A 59 -11.88 4.93 -16.14
C SER A 59 -12.57 6.18 -15.61
N GLY A 60 -11.86 7.31 -15.65
CA GLY A 60 -12.37 8.60 -15.24
C GLY A 60 -11.66 9.73 -15.99
N ASP A 61 -12.37 10.81 -16.24
CA ASP A 61 -11.79 12.00 -16.87
C ASP A 61 -11.34 12.98 -15.78
N VAL A 62 -10.04 13.26 -15.72
CA VAL A 62 -9.44 14.19 -14.76
C VAL A 62 -8.74 15.28 -15.56
N LEU A 63 -9.23 16.51 -15.46
CA LEU A 63 -8.66 17.69 -16.15
C LEU A 63 -8.57 17.55 -17.68
N GLY A 64 -9.49 16.80 -18.30
CA GLY A 64 -9.50 16.54 -19.75
C GLY A 64 -8.58 15.39 -20.18
N LEU A 65 -8.05 14.62 -19.23
CA LEU A 65 -7.27 13.41 -19.46
C LEU A 65 -8.06 12.20 -18.97
N THR A 66 -8.35 11.26 -19.88
CA THR A 66 -8.91 9.96 -19.53
C THR A 66 -7.84 9.13 -18.81
N VAL A 67 -7.99 8.99 -17.50
CA VAL A 67 -7.16 8.10 -16.69
C VAL A 67 -7.85 6.75 -16.59
N LYS A 68 -7.16 5.70 -17.02
CA LYS A 68 -7.60 4.31 -16.93
C LYS A 68 -6.71 3.57 -15.93
N ALA A 69 -7.30 3.16 -14.81
CA ALA A 69 -6.62 2.39 -13.78
C ALA A 69 -7.20 0.98 -13.72
N GLY A 70 -6.33 -0.03 -13.82
CA GLY A 70 -6.70 -1.40 -13.46
C GLY A 70 -6.92 -1.51 -11.95
N GLY A 71 -7.79 -2.42 -11.53
CA GLY A 71 -8.18 -2.65 -10.13
C GLY A 71 -7.00 -2.81 -9.18
N PRO A 72 -5.94 -3.54 -9.56
CA PRO A 72 -4.72 -3.65 -8.74
C PRO A 72 -4.03 -2.31 -8.51
N ILE A 73 -4.00 -1.43 -9.51
CA ILE A 73 -3.40 -0.09 -9.40
C ILE A 73 -4.22 0.77 -8.45
N ALA A 74 -5.56 0.69 -8.52
CA ALA A 74 -6.42 1.41 -7.57
C ALA A 74 -6.16 0.95 -6.13
N VAL A 75 -6.04 -0.36 -5.91
CA VAL A 75 -5.69 -0.92 -4.59
C VAL A 75 -4.30 -0.45 -4.14
N PHE A 76 -3.31 -0.48 -5.03
CA PHE A 76 -1.97 0.04 -4.73
C PHE A 76 -2.04 1.48 -4.22
N VAL A 77 -2.73 2.37 -4.96
CA VAL A 77 -2.82 3.80 -4.61
C VAL A 77 -3.54 3.97 -3.26
N ILE A 78 -4.65 3.28 -3.05
CA ILE A 78 -5.41 3.37 -1.78
C ILE A 78 -4.53 2.93 -0.61
N ILE A 79 -3.92 1.74 -0.69
CA ILE A 79 -3.09 1.21 0.40
C ILE A 79 -1.84 2.06 0.59
N TYR A 80 -1.20 2.50 -0.50
CA TYR A 80 -0.04 3.38 -0.44
C TYR A 80 -0.38 4.68 0.26
N LEU A 81 -1.52 5.32 -0.03
CA LEU A 81 -1.91 6.55 0.65
C LEU A 81 -2.25 6.32 2.12
N LEU A 82 -2.87 5.19 2.46
CA LEU A 82 -3.29 4.85 3.82
C LEU A 82 -2.15 4.34 4.72
N ASN A 83 -1.10 3.74 4.16
CA ASN A 83 -0.07 3.03 4.93
C ASN A 83 1.31 3.66 4.71
N PRO A 84 1.99 4.26 5.70
CA PRO A 84 1.51 4.78 6.97
C PRO A 84 1.28 6.29 6.87
N PRO A 85 0.32 6.85 7.63
CA PRO A 85 0.25 8.29 7.80
C PRO A 85 1.50 8.71 8.56
N LYS A 86 2.38 9.50 7.93
CA LYS A 86 3.18 10.39 8.76
C LYS A 86 2.19 11.29 9.46
N THR A 87 2.39 11.42 10.77
CA THR A 87 1.76 12.40 11.65
C THR A 87 0.51 11.94 12.43
N ILE A 88 0.54 10.80 13.15
CA ILE A 88 -0.21 10.77 14.43
C ILE A 88 0.55 11.60 15.49
N GLU A 89 1.87 11.67 15.39
CA GLU A 89 2.70 12.44 16.32
C GLU A 89 2.51 13.96 16.28
N ALA A 90 2.22 14.61 15.13
CA ALA A 90 1.87 16.04 15.17
C ALA A 90 0.41 16.31 15.52
N PHE A 91 -0.53 15.37 15.32
CA PHE A 91 -1.87 15.53 15.91
C PHE A 91 -1.84 15.40 17.44
N VAL A 92 -0.97 14.54 17.98
CA VAL A 92 -0.82 14.35 19.44
C VAL A 92 0.01 15.48 20.08
N ASN A 93 1.09 15.95 19.42
CA ASN A 93 1.92 17.06 19.94
C ASN A 93 1.26 18.44 19.81
N GLU A 94 0.30 18.63 18.90
CA GLU A 94 -0.50 19.87 18.83
C GLU A 94 -1.68 19.87 19.82
N ALA A 95 -2.02 18.71 20.42
CA ALA A 95 -3.23 18.51 21.23
C ALA A 95 -3.01 18.51 22.76
N GLY A 96 -1.85 18.97 23.30
CA GLY A 96 -1.78 19.22 24.75
C GLY A 96 -0.47 19.82 25.29
N PRO A 97 -0.49 20.32 26.54
CA PRO A 97 -1.39 21.34 27.09
C PRO A 97 -0.78 22.74 26.88
N ARG A 98 -1.62 23.75 26.59
CA ARG A 98 -1.20 25.15 26.74
C ARG A 98 -1.02 25.41 28.23
N GLY A 99 0.20 25.18 28.73
CA GLY A 99 0.70 25.75 29.98
C GLY A 99 0.77 27.26 29.89
#